data_AF-A0A2G8MY30-F1
#
_entry.id   AF-A0A2G8MY30-F1
#
_cell.length_a   1.000
_cell.length_b   1.000
_cell.length_c   1.000
_cell.angle_alpha   90.00
_cell.angle_beta   90.00
_cell.angle_gamma   90.00
#
_symmetry.space_group_name_H-M   'P 1'
#
loop_
_entity.id
_entity.type
_entity.pdbx_description
1 polymer ?
#
loop_
_entity_poly.entity_id
_entity_poly.type
_entity_poly.pdbx_seq_one_letter_code
_entity_poly.pdbx_strand_id
1 'polypeptide(L)'
;MFAQWAGDHQTRPFREMLVDARLYGVVPIHQLLRSASDWKQCHASPFAVPPASNWPAVRSTLALVNTLGGQGILRQFEVVSAYRNLDLNRCAGGAVGSAHTRAFAVDILLPAWADPNPLCRFWQQHGQAWNMGLGRYPSGRIHIDTAGYRTWGGDGGSSSSFCSKPR
;
A
#
# COMPACT_ATOMS: atom_id res chain seq x y z
N MET A 1 -6.95 -20.18 3.50
CA MET A 1 -7.80 -19.00 3.23
C MET A 1 -7.54 -18.43 1.83
N PHE A 2 -6.35 -17.90 1.53
CA PHE A 2 -6.09 -17.29 0.19
C PHE A 2 -6.25 -18.28 -0.97
N ALA A 3 -5.71 -19.50 -0.87
CA ALA A 3 -5.79 -20.48 -1.95
C ALA A 3 -7.24 -20.84 -2.33
N GLN A 4 -8.11 -21.02 -1.33
CA GLN A 4 -9.54 -21.23 -1.54
C GLN A 4 -10.18 -20.03 -2.22
N TRP A 5 -10.00 -18.82 -1.66
CA TRP A 5 -10.54 -17.60 -2.26
C TRP A 5 -10.06 -17.41 -3.72
N ALA A 6 -8.78 -17.65 -4.00
CA ALA A 6 -8.22 -17.51 -5.34
C ALA A 6 -8.71 -18.58 -6.33
N GLY A 7 -9.19 -19.73 -5.84
CA GLY A 7 -9.85 -20.75 -6.67
C GLY A 7 -11.23 -20.31 -7.17
N ASP A 8 -11.93 -19.51 -6.36
CA ASP A 8 -13.30 -19.05 -6.65
C ASP A 8 -13.34 -17.68 -7.37
N HIS A 9 -12.19 -17.03 -7.60
CA HIS A 9 -12.10 -15.68 -8.14
C HIS A 9 -11.14 -15.58 -9.33
N GLN A 10 -11.48 -14.74 -10.33
CA GLN A 10 -10.64 -14.51 -11.49
C GLN A 10 -9.41 -13.66 -11.15
N THR A 11 -8.32 -14.31 -10.75
CA THR A 11 -7.04 -13.63 -10.43
C THR A 11 -6.03 -13.63 -11.57
N ARG A 12 -6.27 -14.41 -12.62
CA ARG A 12 -5.32 -14.63 -13.73
C ARG A 12 -4.94 -13.35 -14.49
N PRO A 13 -5.87 -12.51 -14.98
CA PRO A 13 -5.51 -11.31 -15.73
C PRO A 13 -4.67 -10.33 -14.90
N PHE A 14 -4.95 -10.23 -13.60
CA PHE A 14 -4.16 -9.40 -12.70
C PHE A 14 -2.73 -9.92 -12.55
N ARG A 15 -2.54 -11.25 -12.43
CA ARG A 15 -1.20 -11.86 -12.37
C ARG A 15 -0.44 -11.68 -13.68
N GLU A 16 -1.09 -11.85 -14.82
CA GLU A 16 -0.50 -11.62 -16.16
C GLU A 16 -0.03 -10.16 -16.29
N MET A 17 -0.86 -9.19 -15.92
CA MET A 17 -0.47 -7.78 -15.89
C MET A 17 0.78 -7.51 -15.04
N LEU A 18 0.91 -8.16 -13.88
CA LEU A 18 2.11 -8.03 -13.05
C LEU A 18 3.35 -8.65 -13.70
N VAL A 19 3.20 -9.80 -14.37
CA VAL A 19 4.30 -10.47 -15.09
C VAL A 19 4.77 -9.60 -16.26
N ASP A 20 3.84 -9.10 -17.08
CA ASP A 20 4.14 -8.25 -18.23
C ASP A 20 4.84 -6.95 -17.81
N ALA A 21 4.42 -6.39 -16.68
CA ALA A 21 5.06 -5.20 -16.11
C ALA A 21 6.40 -5.49 -15.40
N ARG A 22 6.84 -6.75 -15.30
CA ARG A 22 8.02 -7.19 -14.52
C ARG A 22 7.94 -6.81 -13.03
N LEU A 23 6.72 -6.81 -12.48
CA LEU A 23 6.42 -6.47 -11.08
C LEU A 23 5.89 -7.67 -10.29
N TYR A 24 5.72 -8.83 -10.93
CA TYR A 24 5.39 -10.07 -10.25
C TYR A 24 6.51 -10.44 -9.26
N GLY A 25 6.13 -10.73 -8.01
CA GLY A 25 7.08 -11.12 -6.96
C GLY A 25 7.66 -9.98 -6.13
N VAL A 26 7.45 -8.70 -6.52
CA VAL A 26 7.82 -7.53 -5.68
C VAL A 26 7.15 -7.59 -4.31
N VAL A 27 5.87 -7.99 -4.30
CA VAL A 27 5.11 -8.33 -3.10
C VAL A 27 4.48 -9.71 -3.33
N PRO A 28 4.48 -10.61 -2.33
CA PRO A 28 3.77 -11.88 -2.45
C PRO A 28 2.29 -11.67 -2.80
N ILE A 29 1.78 -12.38 -3.80
CA ILE A 29 0.43 -12.12 -4.35
C ILE A 29 -0.69 -12.19 -3.31
N HIS A 30 -0.55 -13.05 -2.30
CA HIS A 30 -1.53 -13.19 -1.22
C HIS A 30 -1.55 -11.98 -0.26
N GLN A 31 -0.45 -11.23 -0.16
CA GLN A 31 -0.41 -9.98 0.59
C GLN A 31 -0.90 -8.82 -0.27
N LEU A 32 -0.52 -8.80 -1.56
CA LEU A 32 -0.93 -7.76 -2.50
C LEU A 32 -2.44 -7.72 -2.76
N LEU A 33 -3.12 -8.88 -2.66
CA LEU A 33 -4.56 -8.98 -2.79
C LEU A 33 -5.30 -8.87 -1.46
N ARG A 34 -4.61 -8.66 -0.33
CA ARG A 34 -5.25 -8.50 0.99
C ARG A 34 -6.02 -7.19 1.03
N SER A 35 -7.29 -7.22 1.45
CA SER A 35 -8.18 -6.06 1.35
C SER A 35 -7.91 -5.01 2.44
N ALA A 36 -8.26 -5.31 3.69
CA ALA A 36 -8.00 -4.50 4.88
C ALA A 36 -7.89 -5.40 6.10
N SER A 37 -7.24 -4.96 7.19
CA SER A 37 -7.22 -5.75 8.43
C SER A 37 -8.61 -5.87 9.08
N ASP A 38 -9.47 -4.88 8.87
CA ASP A 38 -10.82 -4.78 9.43
C ASP A 38 -11.86 -5.62 8.66
N TRP A 39 -11.45 -6.36 7.62
CA TRP A 39 -12.35 -7.13 6.76
C TRP A 39 -13.36 -7.97 7.54
N LYS A 40 -12.91 -8.61 8.63
CA LYS A 40 -13.74 -9.49 9.45
C LYS A 40 -14.79 -8.72 10.24
N GLN A 41 -14.41 -7.60 10.85
CA GLN A 41 -15.32 -6.71 11.57
C GLN A 41 -16.31 -6.04 10.61
N CYS A 42 -15.87 -5.77 9.38
CA CYS A 42 -16.68 -5.17 8.32
C CYS A 42 -17.49 -6.18 7.50
N HIS A 43 -17.48 -7.47 7.87
CA HIS A 43 -18.14 -8.54 7.12
C HIS A 43 -17.83 -8.53 5.61
N ALA A 44 -16.60 -8.14 5.25
CA ALA A 44 -16.12 -8.01 3.88
C ALA A 44 -15.24 -9.18 3.47
N SER A 45 -14.89 -9.27 2.18
CA SER A 45 -13.92 -10.27 1.71
C SER A 45 -12.50 -9.98 2.24
N PRO A 46 -11.74 -10.99 2.71
CA PRO A 46 -10.35 -10.82 3.14
C PRO A 46 -9.39 -10.44 2.00
N PHE A 47 -9.80 -10.72 0.75
CA PHE A 47 -9.02 -10.41 -0.44
C PHE A 47 -9.88 -9.74 -1.52
N ALA A 48 -9.24 -8.95 -2.38
CA ALA A 48 -9.89 -8.32 -3.51
C ALA A 48 -8.88 -8.09 -4.65
N VAL A 49 -9.32 -8.32 -5.89
CA VAL A 49 -8.57 -7.89 -7.07
C VAL A 49 -8.92 -6.41 -7.32
N PRO A 50 -7.93 -5.51 -7.44
CA PRO A 50 -8.22 -4.14 -7.84
C PRO A 50 -8.86 -4.11 -9.25
N PRO A 51 -9.86 -3.25 -9.49
CA PRO A 51 -10.44 -3.12 -10.81
C PRO A 51 -9.38 -2.70 -11.83
N ALA A 52 -9.58 -3.06 -13.10
CA ALA A 52 -8.60 -2.80 -14.16
C ALA A 52 -8.21 -1.32 -14.30
N SER A 53 -9.14 -0.41 -13.99
CA SER A 53 -8.89 1.03 -13.91
C SER A 53 -7.76 1.43 -12.94
N ASN A 54 -7.53 0.62 -11.91
CA ASN A 54 -6.50 0.87 -10.89
C ASN A 54 -5.14 0.24 -11.27
N TRP A 55 -5.07 -0.62 -12.29
CA TRP A 55 -3.84 -1.34 -12.64
C TRP A 55 -2.66 -0.44 -13.04
N PRO A 56 -2.84 0.70 -13.74
CA PRO A 56 -1.74 1.67 -13.90
C PRO A 56 -1.14 2.11 -12.57
N ALA A 57 -1.97 2.34 -11.55
CA ALA A 57 -1.52 2.82 -10.25
C ALA A 57 -0.97 1.68 -9.35
N VAL A 58 -1.45 0.45 -9.53
CA VAL A 58 -0.80 -0.77 -9.02
C VAL A 58 0.63 -0.84 -9.53
N ARG A 59 0.83 -0.68 -10.85
CA ARG A 59 2.16 -0.72 -11.47
C ARG A 59 3.08 0.36 -10.90
N SER A 60 2.60 1.60 -10.80
CA SER A 60 3.38 2.71 -10.24
C SER A 60 3.76 2.48 -8.77
N THR A 61 2.81 2.08 -7.94
CA THR A 61 3.08 1.79 -6.51
C THR A 61 4.06 0.63 -6.35
N LEU A 62 3.92 -0.46 -7.12
CA LEU A 62 4.86 -1.58 -7.05
C LEU A 62 6.24 -1.24 -7.63
N ALA A 63 6.33 -0.40 -8.67
CA ALA A 63 7.61 0.08 -9.16
C ALA A 63 8.35 0.91 -8.10
N LEU A 64 7.63 1.74 -7.34
CA LEU A 64 8.18 2.44 -6.19
C LEU A 64 8.67 1.46 -5.11
N VAL A 65 7.84 0.49 -4.71
CA VAL A 65 8.23 -0.54 -3.72
C VAL A 65 9.46 -1.33 -4.17
N ASN A 66 9.51 -1.73 -5.44
CA ASN A 66 10.66 -2.43 -6.02
C ASN A 66 11.93 -1.56 -6.00
N THR A 67 11.79 -0.26 -6.30
CA THR A 67 12.90 0.70 -6.24
C THR A 67 13.43 0.86 -4.82
N LEU A 68 12.54 1.00 -3.83
CA LEU A 68 12.91 1.06 -2.41
C LEU A 68 13.59 -0.23 -1.94
N GLY A 69 13.13 -1.39 -2.41
CA GLY A 69 13.76 -2.69 -2.14
C GLY A 69 15.17 -2.79 -2.75
N GLY A 70 15.33 -2.40 -4.01
CA GLY A 70 16.62 -2.40 -4.72
C GLY A 70 17.65 -1.45 -4.11
N GLN A 71 17.22 -0.34 -3.50
CA GLN A 71 18.07 0.59 -2.76
C GLN A 71 18.34 0.16 -1.31
N GLY A 72 17.78 -0.97 -0.87
CA GLY A 72 17.94 -1.47 0.50
C GLY A 72 17.15 -0.69 1.56
N ILE A 73 16.26 0.23 1.14
CA ILE A 73 15.43 1.06 2.02
C ILE A 73 14.28 0.26 2.60
N LEU A 74 13.67 -0.62 1.78
CA LEU A 74 12.52 -1.43 2.18
C LEU A 74 12.75 -2.90 1.86
N ARG A 75 13.50 -3.60 2.73
CA ARG A 75 13.94 -4.99 2.50
C ARG A 75 13.04 -6.05 3.11
N GLN A 76 12.54 -5.81 4.32
CA GLN A 76 11.69 -6.76 5.04
C GLN A 76 10.44 -6.03 5.50
N PHE A 77 9.29 -6.49 5.02
CA PHE A 77 7.99 -5.93 5.32
C PHE A 77 6.90 -6.95 5.01
N GLU A 78 5.72 -6.75 5.59
CA GLU A 78 4.49 -7.45 5.22
C GLU A 78 3.46 -6.43 4.72
N VAL A 79 2.88 -6.65 3.55
CA VAL A 79 1.69 -5.89 3.11
C VAL A 79 0.45 -6.45 3.81
N VAL A 80 -0.19 -5.60 4.61
CA VAL A 80 -1.34 -5.98 5.45
C VAL A 80 -2.67 -5.42 4.98
N SER A 81 -2.65 -4.54 3.99
CA SER A 81 -3.82 -3.90 3.38
C SER A 81 -3.39 -3.33 2.04
N ALA A 82 -4.20 -3.53 1.00
CA ALA A 82 -3.91 -3.06 -0.35
C ALA A 82 -5.17 -2.45 -0.98
N TYR A 83 -5.73 -3.02 -2.04
CA TYR A 83 -6.97 -2.49 -2.60
C TYR A 83 -8.15 -2.68 -1.63
N ARG A 84 -8.91 -1.60 -1.40
CA ARG A 84 -10.18 -1.63 -0.68
C ARG A 84 -11.30 -1.18 -1.60
N ASN A 85 -12.41 -1.91 -1.62
CA ASN A 85 -13.64 -1.38 -2.22
C ASN A 85 -14.20 -0.25 -1.33
N LEU A 86 -15.17 0.51 -1.86
CA LEU A 86 -15.72 1.68 -1.18
C LEU A 86 -16.39 1.34 0.16
N ASP A 87 -17.14 0.23 0.21
CA ASP A 87 -17.88 -0.17 1.40
C ASP A 87 -16.95 -0.58 2.54
N LEU A 88 -15.91 -1.38 2.24
CA LEU A 88 -14.89 -1.76 3.22
C LEU A 88 -14.09 -0.53 3.68
N ASN A 89 -13.73 0.37 2.76
CA ASN A 89 -13.03 1.59 3.14
C ASN A 89 -13.87 2.45 4.10
N ARG A 90 -15.17 2.61 3.84
CA ARG A 90 -16.07 3.36 4.73
C ARG A 90 -16.21 2.69 6.09
N CYS A 91 -16.44 1.38 6.13
CA CYS A 91 -16.58 0.64 7.39
C CYS A 91 -15.29 0.70 8.24
N ALA A 92 -14.12 0.58 7.61
CA ALA A 92 -12.83 0.67 8.28
C ALA A 92 -12.42 2.10 8.68
N GLY A 93 -13.32 3.09 8.58
CA GLY A 93 -13.03 4.50 8.90
C GLY A 93 -12.05 5.17 7.93
N GLY A 94 -11.89 4.62 6.72
CA GLY A 94 -11.01 5.17 5.70
C GLY A 94 -11.52 6.50 5.15
N ALA A 95 -10.59 7.40 4.84
CA ALA A 95 -10.93 8.70 4.25
C ALA A 95 -11.69 8.56 2.92
N VAL A 96 -12.58 9.51 2.62
CA VAL A 96 -13.38 9.56 1.38
C VAL A 96 -12.47 9.49 0.13
N GLY A 97 -11.35 10.21 0.16
CA GLY A 97 -10.35 10.23 -0.92
C GLY A 97 -9.21 9.20 -0.79
N SER A 98 -9.41 8.10 -0.06
CA SER A 98 -8.35 7.12 0.23
C SER A 98 -7.69 6.59 -1.04
N ALA A 99 -6.36 6.53 -1.05
CA ALA A 99 -5.61 5.95 -2.17
C ALA A 99 -5.94 4.46 -2.37
N HIS A 100 -6.24 3.72 -1.29
CA HIS A 100 -6.63 2.30 -1.36
C HIS A 100 -7.83 2.04 -2.27
N THR A 101 -8.74 3.01 -2.43
CA THR A 101 -9.93 2.87 -3.28
C THR A 101 -9.68 3.38 -4.70
N ARG A 102 -9.08 4.57 -4.83
CA ARG A 102 -9.03 5.31 -6.11
C ARG A 102 -7.77 5.11 -6.94
N ALA A 103 -6.63 4.85 -6.29
CA ALA A 103 -5.31 4.91 -6.92
C ALA A 103 -4.37 3.79 -6.48
N PHE A 104 -4.89 2.79 -5.77
CA PHE A 104 -4.10 1.75 -5.12
C PHE A 104 -3.12 2.30 -4.07
N ALA A 105 -2.95 1.54 -3.00
CA ALA A 105 -1.97 1.81 -1.96
C ALA A 105 -1.62 0.49 -1.29
N VAL A 106 -0.52 0.48 -0.54
CA VAL A 106 -0.19 -0.62 0.36
C VAL A 106 0.06 -0.06 1.75
N ASP A 107 -0.54 -0.70 2.75
CA ASP A 107 -0.12 -0.54 4.13
C ASP A 107 0.82 -1.68 4.49
N ILE A 108 1.96 -1.33 5.06
CA ILE A 108 3.00 -2.27 5.40
C ILE A 108 3.28 -2.27 6.90
N LEU A 109 3.61 -3.45 7.40
CA LEU A 109 4.28 -3.62 8.69
C LEU A 109 5.76 -3.82 8.45
N LEU A 110 6.57 -3.05 9.15
CA LEU A 110 8.00 -3.31 9.27
C LEU A 110 8.24 -4.23 10.48
N PRO A 111 9.33 -5.03 10.48
CA PRO A 111 9.82 -5.66 11.69
C PRO A 111 10.02 -4.64 12.82
N ALA A 112 9.80 -5.04 14.07
CA ALA A 112 9.87 -4.12 15.22
C ALA A 112 11.22 -3.42 15.39
N TRP A 113 12.30 -4.01 14.87
CA TRP A 113 13.66 -3.46 14.91
C TRP A 113 13.99 -2.53 13.73
N ALA A 114 13.14 -2.46 12.70
CA ALA A 114 13.45 -1.71 11.48
C ALA A 114 13.21 -0.21 11.67
N ASP A 115 14.19 0.60 11.25
CA ASP A 115 14.09 2.07 11.24
C ASP A 115 13.28 2.54 10.02
N PRO A 116 12.18 3.30 10.19
CA PRO A 116 11.43 3.85 9.07
C PRO A 116 12.02 5.15 8.49
N ASN A 117 13.00 5.79 9.14
CA ASN A 117 13.59 7.05 8.68
C ASN A 117 14.22 7.02 7.27
N PRO A 118 14.81 5.92 6.77
CA PRO A 118 15.23 5.80 5.38
C PRO A 118 14.11 6.11 4.37
N LEU A 119 12.87 5.71 4.66
CA LEU A 119 11.71 6.04 3.80
C LEU A 119 11.44 7.54 3.79
N CYS A 120 11.56 8.21 4.93
CA CYS A 120 11.39 9.65 5.02
C CYS A 120 12.46 10.40 4.23
N ARG A 121 13.73 9.99 4.32
CA ARG A 121 14.81 10.59 3.52
C ARG A 121 14.57 10.42 2.03
N PHE A 122 14.15 9.23 1.60
CA PHE A 122 13.78 8.99 0.20
C PHE A 122 12.60 9.88 -0.22
N TRP A 123 11.55 9.96 0.59
CA TRP A 123 10.39 10.79 0.30
C TRP A 123 10.77 12.28 0.16
N GLN A 124 11.63 12.80 1.05
CA GLN A 124 12.10 14.19 0.99
C GLN A 124 12.91 14.49 -0.29
N GLN A 125 13.70 13.52 -0.77
CA GLN A 125 14.60 13.71 -1.92
C GLN A 125 13.93 13.40 -3.26
N HIS A 126 13.08 12.38 -3.30
CA HIS A 126 12.55 11.79 -4.53
C HIS A 126 11.02 11.71 -4.57
N GLY A 127 10.34 12.00 -3.46
CA GLY A 127 8.89 11.82 -3.33
C GLY A 127 8.09 12.64 -4.33
N GLN A 128 8.55 13.85 -4.68
CA GLN A 128 7.89 14.67 -5.69
C GLN A 128 7.91 14.02 -7.08
N ALA A 129 9.05 13.46 -7.49
CA ALA A 129 9.18 12.76 -8.77
C ALA A 129 8.31 11.50 -8.85
N TRP A 130 8.07 10.85 -7.70
CA TRP A 130 7.25 9.65 -7.61
C TRP A 130 5.76 9.92 -7.34
N ASN A 131 5.36 11.18 -7.14
CA ASN A 131 4.05 11.50 -6.56
C ASN A 131 3.76 10.69 -5.28
N MET A 132 4.79 10.51 -4.45
CA MET A 132 4.77 9.56 -3.34
C MET A 132 3.91 10.08 -2.19
N GLY A 133 2.86 9.33 -1.88
CA GLY A 133 2.14 9.42 -0.61
C GLY A 133 2.83 8.54 0.44
N LEU A 134 3.25 9.12 1.55
CA LEU A 134 3.89 8.40 2.66
C LEU A 134 3.24 8.77 3.99
N GLY A 135 2.61 7.80 4.66
CA GLY A 135 1.92 8.03 5.93
C GLY A 135 2.28 7.01 6.99
N ARG A 136 2.00 7.33 8.26
CA ARG A 136 2.11 6.38 9.37
C ARG A 136 0.89 6.44 10.26
N TYR A 137 0.18 5.33 10.35
CA TYR A 137 -0.98 5.17 11.23
C TYR A 137 -0.55 5.09 12.70
N PRO A 138 -1.45 5.39 13.66
CA PRO A 138 -1.20 5.17 15.08
C PRO A 138 -0.81 3.72 15.43
N SER A 139 -1.28 2.75 14.64
CA SER A 139 -0.91 1.34 14.76
C SER A 139 0.54 1.02 14.39
N GLY A 140 1.29 2.00 13.88
CA GLY A 140 2.65 1.85 13.39
C GLY A 140 2.75 1.40 11.92
N ARG A 141 1.64 1.00 11.29
CA ARG A 141 1.60 0.69 9.85
C ARG A 141 2.03 1.90 9.02
N ILE A 142 2.79 1.63 7.97
CA ILE A 142 3.24 2.65 7.02
C ILE A 142 2.41 2.53 5.74
N HIS A 143 1.85 3.65 5.31
CA HIS A 143 1.09 3.78 4.08
C HIS A 143 2.02 4.21 2.94
N ILE A 144 1.94 3.55 1.79
CA ILE A 144 2.67 3.92 0.56
C ILE A 144 1.72 3.93 -0.65
N ASP A 145 1.73 5.04 -1.41
CA ASP A 145 1.08 5.15 -2.72
C ASP A 145 1.83 6.11 -3.65
N THR A 146 1.41 6.18 -4.92
CA THR A 146 1.92 7.12 -5.93
C THR A 146 0.83 8.08 -6.45
N ALA A 147 -0.10 8.49 -5.60
CA ALA A 147 -1.30 9.26 -5.94
C ALA A 147 -1.19 10.77 -5.62
N GLY A 148 -0.02 11.24 -5.20
CA GLY A 148 0.30 12.65 -4.93
C GLY A 148 1.40 12.80 -3.87
N TYR A 149 2.32 13.75 -4.08
CA TYR A 149 3.42 14.03 -3.14
C TYR A 149 2.91 14.62 -1.83
N ARG A 150 2.76 13.76 -0.81
CA ARG A 150 2.20 14.14 0.49
C ARG A 150 2.68 13.23 1.61
N THR A 151 2.66 13.75 2.83
CA THR A 151 2.91 12.97 4.02
C THR A 151 1.95 13.34 5.14
N TRP A 152 1.68 12.39 6.03
CA TRP A 152 0.76 12.53 7.16
C TRP A 152 1.12 11.55 8.28
N GLY A 153 0.59 11.78 9.49
CA GLY A 153 0.84 10.90 10.64
C GLY A 153 -0.42 10.51 11.42
N GLY A 154 -0.30 10.32 12.72
CA GLY A 154 -1.33 9.66 13.54
C GLY A 154 -2.72 10.32 13.50
N ASP A 155 -2.79 11.64 13.27
CA ASP A 155 -4.05 12.39 13.17
C ASP A 155 -4.59 12.50 11.72
N GLY A 156 -3.90 11.90 10.75
CA GLY A 156 -4.23 11.99 9.32
C GLY A 156 -3.80 13.30 8.65
N GLY A 157 -3.24 14.25 9.40
CA GLY A 157 -2.72 15.53 8.92
C GLY A 157 -1.21 15.52 8.68
N SER A 158 -0.74 16.50 7.90
CA SER A 158 0.69 16.68 7.62
C SER A 158 1.49 17.12 8.85
N SER A 159 0.87 17.82 9.79
CA SER A 159 1.49 18.30 11.04
C SER A 159 1.97 17.17 11.94
N SER A 160 1.34 16.01 11.89
CA SER A 160 1.75 14.83 12.66
C SER A 160 2.68 13.88 11.89
N SER A 161 3.08 14.24 10.66
CA SER A 161 3.93 13.39 9.84
C SER A 161 5.26 13.07 10.53
N PHE A 162 5.59 11.78 10.54
CA PHE A 162 6.87 11.27 11.01
C PHE A 162 8.05 11.57 10.06
N CYS A 163 7.78 12.11 8.87
CA CYS A 163 8.80 12.51 7.89
C CYS A 163 9.10 14.01 7.88
N SER A 164 8.46 14.77 8.76
CA SER A 164 8.79 16.17 9.02
C SER A 164 10.23 16.25 9.56
N LYS A 165 11.00 17.26 9.13
CA LYS A 165 12.33 17.52 9.72
C LYS A 165 12.18 17.72 11.24
N PRO A 166 13.08 17.20 12.08
CA PRO A 166 13.21 17.74 13.43
C PRO A 166 13.41 19.25 13.30
N ARG A 167 12.71 20.02 14.14
CA ARG A 167 13.05 21.44 14.32
C ARG A 167 14.45 21.56 14.90
#